data_AF-A0A6A4HQK2-F1
#
_entry.id   AF-A0A6A4HQK2-F1
#
_cell.length_a   1.000
_cell.length_b   1.000
_cell.length_c   1.000
_cell.angle_alpha   90.00
_cell.angle_beta   90.00
_cell.angle_gamma   90.00
#
_symmetry.space_group_name_H-M   'P 1'
#
loop_
_entity.id
_entity.type
_entity.pdbx_description
1 polymer ?
#
loop_
_entity_poly.entity_id
_entity_poly.type
_entity_poly.pdbx_seq_one_letter_code
_entity_poly.pdbx_strand_id
1 'polypeptide(L)'
;MASTGNSPLNVPTFPETSQLSGQDTWRAFKDCVELNVQVRGLTGYLDGSIPKPTSATYIYIAQSASPIDSVTPSPGEWNQCERMVASIIFLNCTDPVGIGIECSDTAHKTWQYLIKKYEARDEQRIHIADTLLREHKFNPDSTTMEEHEKKMKNLLKQLHNLGGTCNDYQFRMIVIASMPESWKDYVLNVPGIYSTNAFTYLHRLYLDKVGCTHSSGDDYIKDKVAALVAQHLATHAASTSSPNVKRERHICSNPVCPTK
;
A
#
# COMPACT_ATOMS: atom_id res chain seq x y z
N MET A 1 42.77 -31.24 12.49
CA MET A 1 41.38 -31.14 12.99
C MET A 1 40.75 -29.93 12.33
N ALA A 2 39.98 -30.14 11.25
CA ALA A 2 39.26 -29.05 10.60
C ALA A 2 37.90 -28.92 11.30
N SER A 3 37.64 -27.74 11.87
CA SER A 3 36.35 -27.37 12.43
C SER A 3 35.35 -27.30 11.28
N THR A 4 34.48 -28.31 11.17
CA THR A 4 33.29 -28.24 10.34
C THR A 4 32.43 -27.12 10.90
N GLY A 5 32.37 -26.00 10.18
CA GLY A 5 31.50 -24.89 10.49
C GLY A 5 30.04 -25.35 10.40
N ASN A 6 29.49 -25.80 11.51
CA ASN A 6 28.06 -25.82 11.72
C ASN A 6 27.60 -24.35 11.72
N SER A 7 27.35 -23.78 10.54
CA SER A 7 26.52 -22.59 10.46
C SER A 7 25.19 -22.96 11.14
N PRO A 8 24.80 -22.26 12.22
CA PRO A 8 23.53 -22.55 12.87
C PRO A 8 22.43 -22.41 11.81
N LEU A 9 21.58 -23.43 11.71
CA LEU A 9 20.41 -23.46 10.84
C LEU A 9 19.49 -22.30 11.25
N ASN A 10 19.76 -21.12 10.72
CA ASN A 10 18.96 -19.94 11.03
C ASN A 10 17.76 -19.92 10.08
N VAL A 11 16.59 -20.24 10.64
CA VAL A 11 15.32 -20.15 9.93
C VAL A 11 14.95 -18.66 9.83
N PRO A 12 14.82 -18.10 8.62
CA PRO A 12 14.40 -16.72 8.42
C PRO A 12 12.99 -16.49 8.97
N THR A 13 12.79 -15.35 9.63
CA THR A 13 11.47 -14.83 9.97
C THR A 13 11.07 -13.79 8.94
N PHE A 14 9.91 -13.96 8.32
CA PHE A 14 9.36 -13.03 7.35
C PHE A 14 8.67 -11.85 8.07
N PRO A 15 8.58 -10.67 7.43
CA PRO A 15 7.73 -9.59 7.91
C PRO A 15 6.29 -10.09 8.08
N GLU A 16 5.55 -9.55 9.06
CA GLU A 16 4.15 -9.94 9.32
C GLU A 16 3.26 -9.87 8.07
N THR A 17 3.51 -8.90 7.19
CA THR A 17 2.79 -8.71 5.92
C THR A 17 3.04 -9.79 4.88
N SER A 18 4.06 -10.64 5.09
CA SER A 18 4.49 -11.73 4.21
C SER A 18 4.38 -13.10 4.89
N GLN A 19 3.94 -13.16 6.15
CA GLN A 19 3.61 -14.43 6.81
C GLN A 19 2.29 -14.99 6.27
N LEU A 20 2.18 -16.30 6.20
CA LEU A 20 0.97 -16.96 5.72
C LEU A 20 -0.14 -16.88 6.79
N SER A 21 -1.19 -16.15 6.45
CA SER A 21 -2.43 -16.04 7.23
C SER A 21 -3.67 -16.46 6.44
N GLY A 22 -3.60 -16.43 5.11
CA GLY A 22 -4.70 -16.77 4.22
C GLY A 22 -4.40 -16.45 2.76
N GLN A 23 -5.44 -16.38 1.93
CA GLN A 23 -5.31 -16.10 0.50
C GLN A 23 -4.60 -14.77 0.20
N ASP A 24 -4.85 -13.74 1.02
CA ASP A 24 -4.32 -12.39 0.79
C ASP A 24 -2.81 -12.26 1.00
N THR A 25 -2.23 -13.18 1.77
CA THR A 25 -0.79 -13.21 2.07
C THR A 25 -0.06 -14.33 1.34
N TRP A 26 -0.80 -15.27 0.72
CA TRP A 26 -0.24 -16.42 0.00
C TRP A 26 0.87 -16.03 -0.98
N ARG A 27 0.64 -15.02 -1.83
CA ARG A 27 1.61 -14.64 -2.86
C ARG A 27 2.93 -14.13 -2.26
N ALA A 28 2.84 -13.21 -1.31
CA ALA A 28 4.03 -12.67 -0.62
C ALA A 28 4.78 -13.77 0.15
N PHE A 29 4.04 -14.63 0.84
CA PHE A 29 4.60 -15.79 1.53
C PHE A 29 5.32 -16.73 0.56
N LYS A 30 4.69 -17.08 -0.56
CA LYS A 30 5.24 -17.96 -1.59
C LYS A 30 6.56 -17.40 -2.12
N ASP A 31 6.57 -16.14 -2.53
CA ASP A 31 7.76 -15.46 -3.05
C ASP A 31 8.90 -15.48 -2.01
N CYS A 32 8.59 -15.24 -0.73
CA CYS A 32 9.58 -15.30 0.34
C CYS A 32 10.13 -16.73 0.58
N VAL A 33 9.29 -17.77 0.56
CA VAL A 33 9.74 -19.16 0.70
C VAL A 33 10.63 -19.56 -0.48
N GLU A 34 10.17 -19.35 -1.71
CA GLU A 34 10.91 -19.71 -2.93
C GLU A 34 12.27 -19.03 -2.96
N LEU A 35 12.33 -17.72 -2.69
CA LEU A 35 13.58 -16.98 -2.63
C LEU A 35 14.52 -17.57 -1.57
N ASN A 36 14.07 -17.74 -0.32
CA ASN A 36 14.93 -18.22 0.76
C ASN A 36 15.46 -19.63 0.54
N VAL A 37 14.63 -20.51 -0.05
CA VAL A 37 15.02 -21.86 -0.42
C VAL A 37 16.03 -21.83 -1.57
N GLN A 38 15.80 -20.99 -2.58
CA GLN A 38 16.68 -20.85 -3.73
C GLN A 38 18.06 -20.31 -3.34
N VAL A 39 18.17 -19.27 -2.52
CA VAL A 39 19.49 -18.71 -2.14
C VAL A 39 20.33 -19.71 -1.34
N ARG A 40 19.68 -20.68 -0.70
CA ARG A 40 20.32 -21.71 0.12
C ARG A 40 20.60 -23.01 -0.64
N GLY A 41 20.22 -23.11 -1.92
CA GLY A 41 20.37 -24.33 -2.71
C GLY A 41 19.43 -25.46 -2.28
N LEU A 42 18.31 -25.16 -1.62
CA LEU A 42 17.42 -26.15 -1.01
C LEU A 42 16.19 -26.48 -1.86
N THR A 43 16.11 -25.98 -3.09
CA THR A 43 14.92 -26.09 -3.96
C THR A 43 14.46 -27.54 -4.11
N GLY A 44 15.41 -28.48 -4.20
CA GLY A 44 15.09 -29.89 -4.37
C GLY A 44 14.35 -30.55 -3.19
N TYR A 45 14.43 -29.97 -1.99
CA TYR A 45 13.67 -30.42 -0.82
C TYR A 45 12.25 -29.84 -0.79
N LEU A 46 12.05 -28.65 -1.38
CA LEU A 46 10.75 -27.99 -1.50
C LEU A 46 9.91 -28.62 -2.62
N ASP A 47 10.50 -28.85 -3.79
CA ASP A 47 9.82 -29.45 -4.94
C ASP A 47 9.78 -30.99 -4.91
N GLY A 48 10.55 -31.61 -4.01
CA GLY A 48 10.58 -33.07 -3.82
C GLY A 48 11.49 -33.82 -4.79
N SER A 49 12.29 -33.13 -5.60
CA SER A 49 13.24 -33.75 -6.53
C SER A 49 14.43 -34.44 -5.86
N ILE A 50 14.73 -34.13 -4.59
CA ILE A 50 15.73 -34.83 -3.78
C ILE A 50 15.01 -35.82 -2.83
N PRO A 51 14.87 -37.10 -3.22
CA PRO A 51 14.18 -38.09 -2.40
C PRO A 51 15.01 -38.47 -1.16
N LYS A 52 14.32 -38.98 -0.14
CA LYS A 52 14.97 -39.51 1.06
C LYS A 52 15.89 -40.69 0.69
N PRO A 53 17.19 -40.66 1.06
CA PRO A 53 18.09 -41.76 0.78
C PRO A 53 17.61 -43.05 1.46
N THR A 54 17.53 -44.14 0.71
CA THR A 54 17.20 -45.47 1.25
C THR A 54 18.47 -46.13 1.78
N SER A 55 18.37 -46.96 2.84
CA SER A 55 19.53 -47.59 3.49
C SER A 55 20.44 -48.37 2.55
N ALA A 56 19.89 -48.95 1.46
CA ALA A 56 20.66 -49.68 0.45
C ALA A 56 21.58 -48.77 -0.40
N THR A 57 21.20 -47.51 -0.61
CA THR A 57 21.95 -46.55 -1.46
C THR A 57 23.16 -45.96 -0.72
N TYR A 58 23.14 -45.95 0.62
CA TYR A 58 24.18 -45.30 1.43
C TYR A 58 25.45 -46.15 1.62
N ILE A 59 25.36 -47.48 1.46
CA ILE A 59 26.49 -48.40 1.69
C ILE A 59 27.65 -48.14 0.70
N TYR A 60 27.41 -47.45 -0.42
CA TYR A 60 28.41 -47.26 -1.49
C TYR A 60 29.08 -45.87 -1.55
N ILE A 61 28.61 -44.86 -0.80
CA ILE A 61 28.97 -43.43 -1.06
C ILE A 61 29.69 -42.73 0.12
N ALA A 62 29.88 -43.38 1.27
CA ALA A 62 30.36 -42.69 2.46
C ALA A 62 31.90 -42.48 2.49
N GLN A 63 32.42 -41.35 1.97
CA GLN A 63 33.76 -40.84 2.35
C GLN A 63 33.94 -39.31 2.48
N SER A 64 32.95 -38.45 2.25
CA SER A 64 33.09 -37.01 2.56
C SER A 64 31.76 -36.31 2.82
N ALA A 65 31.77 -35.25 3.65
CA ALA A 65 30.63 -34.35 3.81
C ALA A 65 30.22 -33.78 2.44
N SER A 66 28.93 -33.85 2.14
CA SER A 66 28.41 -33.33 0.88
C SER A 66 28.13 -31.83 0.98
N PRO A 67 28.33 -31.06 -0.10
CA PRO A 67 27.78 -29.70 -0.21
C PRO A 67 26.27 -29.66 0.03
N ILE A 68 25.74 -28.52 0.51
CA ILE A 68 24.32 -28.35 0.88
C ILE A 68 23.36 -28.48 -0.32
N ASP A 69 23.88 -28.26 -1.52
CA ASP A 69 23.23 -28.38 -2.83
C ASP A 69 23.43 -29.77 -3.47
N SER A 70 23.96 -30.74 -2.73
CA SER A 70 24.12 -32.12 -3.21
C SER A 70 22.76 -32.76 -3.50
N VAL A 71 22.63 -33.32 -4.70
CA VAL A 71 21.47 -34.11 -5.12
C VAL A 71 21.46 -35.52 -4.53
N THR A 72 22.54 -35.94 -3.88
CA THR A 72 22.67 -37.26 -3.22
C THR A 72 23.19 -37.10 -1.79
N PRO A 73 22.41 -36.46 -0.89
CA PRO A 73 22.83 -36.24 0.49
C PRO A 73 22.87 -37.55 1.29
N SER A 74 23.65 -37.57 2.37
CA SER A 74 23.53 -38.62 3.38
C SER A 74 22.15 -38.55 4.08
N PRO A 75 21.68 -39.64 4.73
CA PRO A 75 20.43 -39.61 5.48
C PRO A 75 20.37 -38.49 6.55
N GLY A 76 21.50 -38.19 7.19
CA GLY A 76 21.61 -37.12 8.19
C GLY A 76 21.47 -35.73 7.56
N GLU A 77 22.24 -35.46 6.51
CA GLU A 77 22.19 -34.20 5.75
C GLU A 77 20.81 -33.97 5.13
N TRP A 78 20.20 -35.03 4.58
CA TRP A 78 18.85 -34.96 4.00
C TRP A 78 17.84 -34.54 5.05
N ASN A 79 17.83 -35.20 6.23
CA ASN A 79 16.90 -34.85 7.30
C ASN A 79 17.12 -33.41 7.79
N GLN A 80 18.36 -32.94 7.87
CA GLN A 80 18.66 -31.58 8.32
C GLN A 80 18.14 -30.52 7.33
N CYS A 81 18.39 -30.71 6.04
CA CYS A 81 17.94 -29.79 4.99
C CYS A 81 16.43 -29.81 4.82
N GLU A 82 15.82 -31.00 4.82
CA GLU A 82 14.37 -31.17 4.79
C GLU A 82 13.72 -30.44 5.97
N ARG A 83 14.20 -30.67 7.19
CA ARG A 83 13.66 -30.02 8.38
C ARG A 83 13.83 -28.51 8.35
N MET A 84 14.92 -28.01 7.77
CA MET A 84 15.09 -26.58 7.59
C MET A 84 14.02 -25.99 6.66
N VAL A 85 13.75 -26.61 5.51
CA VAL A 85 12.70 -26.12 4.59
C VAL A 85 11.31 -26.24 5.21
N ALA A 86 11.00 -27.36 5.88
CA ALA A 86 9.75 -27.53 6.60
C ALA A 86 9.58 -26.44 7.69
N SER A 87 10.65 -26.12 8.42
CA SER A 87 10.64 -25.07 9.44
C SER A 87 10.44 -23.68 8.84
N ILE A 88 11.05 -23.38 7.68
CA ILE A 88 10.84 -22.12 6.95
C ILE A 88 9.35 -21.91 6.67
N ILE A 89 8.66 -22.95 6.20
CA ILE A 89 7.23 -22.88 5.92
C ILE A 89 6.44 -22.74 7.22
N PHE A 90 6.64 -23.66 8.17
CA PHE A 90 5.83 -23.77 9.38
C PHE A 90 5.92 -22.54 10.28
N LEU A 91 7.14 -22.04 10.55
CA LEU A 91 7.37 -20.92 11.46
C LEU A 91 6.98 -19.56 10.87
N ASN A 92 6.73 -19.49 9.56
CA ASN A 92 6.26 -18.28 8.88
C ASN A 92 4.75 -18.34 8.55
N CYS A 93 4.02 -19.25 9.20
CA CYS A 93 2.56 -19.26 9.21
C CYS A 93 2.06 -18.66 10.53
N THR A 94 1.03 -17.82 10.48
CA THR A 94 0.45 -17.20 11.69
C THR A 94 -0.31 -18.21 12.54
N ASP A 95 -0.98 -19.16 11.88
CA ASP A 95 -1.68 -20.29 12.51
C ASP A 95 -1.53 -21.54 11.63
N PRO A 96 -0.38 -22.26 11.71
CA PRO A 96 -0.14 -23.42 10.86
C PRO A 96 -1.20 -24.51 11.06
N VAL A 97 -1.68 -24.72 12.29
CA VAL A 97 -2.68 -25.74 12.60
C VAL A 97 -4.04 -25.37 12.00
N GLY A 98 -4.50 -24.13 12.16
CA GLY A 98 -5.75 -23.66 11.55
C GLY A 98 -5.70 -23.63 10.02
N ILE A 99 -4.52 -23.45 9.43
CA ILE A 99 -4.29 -23.58 7.99
C ILE A 99 -4.29 -25.05 7.54
N GLY A 100 -4.13 -26.01 8.45
CA GLY A 100 -4.09 -27.45 8.15
C GLY A 100 -2.69 -27.97 7.83
N ILE A 101 -1.64 -27.32 8.32
CA ILE A 101 -0.25 -27.76 8.23
C ILE A 101 0.09 -28.61 9.46
N GLU A 102 0.59 -29.82 9.21
CA GLU A 102 1.11 -30.70 10.27
C GLU A 102 2.63 -30.50 10.42
N CYS A 103 3.12 -30.39 11.66
CA CYS A 103 4.55 -30.20 11.95
C CYS A 103 5.41 -31.43 11.53
N SER A 104 4.81 -32.62 11.46
CA SER A 104 5.49 -33.83 11.04
C SER A 104 5.62 -34.00 9.53
N ASP A 105 4.85 -33.23 8.74
CA ASP A 105 4.84 -33.37 7.29
C ASP A 105 6.16 -32.95 6.65
N THR A 106 6.46 -33.56 5.51
CA THR A 106 7.62 -33.16 4.73
C THR A 106 7.41 -31.78 4.14
N ALA A 107 8.50 -31.03 3.99
CA ALA A 107 8.49 -29.73 3.29
C ALA A 107 7.71 -29.79 1.95
N HIS A 108 8.01 -30.79 1.12
CA HIS A 108 7.34 -31.02 -0.15
C HIS A 108 5.83 -31.27 -0.02
N LYS A 109 5.41 -32.15 0.91
CA LYS A 109 3.98 -32.46 1.11
C LYS A 109 3.23 -31.20 1.53
N THR A 110 3.77 -30.45 2.48
CA THR A 110 3.20 -29.19 2.93
C THR A 110 3.13 -28.17 1.79
N TRP A 111 4.20 -28.02 1.01
CA TRP A 111 4.25 -27.08 -0.10
C TRP A 111 3.20 -27.38 -1.17
N GLN A 112 3.06 -28.65 -1.57
CA GLN A 112 2.03 -29.09 -2.52
C GLN A 112 0.62 -28.85 -1.99
N TYR A 113 0.38 -29.11 -0.71
CA TYR A 113 -0.90 -28.79 -0.07
C TYR A 113 -1.24 -27.31 -0.18
N LEU A 114 -0.28 -26.43 0.13
CA LEU A 114 -0.49 -24.99 0.10
C LEU A 114 -0.73 -24.45 -1.32
N ILE A 115 0.06 -24.90 -2.30
CA ILE A 115 -0.18 -24.58 -3.72
C ILE A 115 -1.60 -25.01 -4.11
N LYS A 116 -1.99 -26.24 -3.81
CA LYS A 116 -3.34 -26.74 -4.14
C LYS A 116 -4.43 -25.92 -3.46
N LYS A 117 -4.21 -25.47 -2.22
CA LYS A 117 -5.20 -24.74 -1.43
C LYS A 117 -5.39 -23.29 -1.91
N TYR A 118 -4.30 -22.59 -2.20
CA TYR A 118 -4.31 -21.15 -2.46
C TYR A 118 -4.14 -20.77 -3.94
N GLU A 119 -3.66 -21.68 -4.79
CA GLU A 119 -3.62 -21.48 -6.25
C GLU A 119 -4.79 -22.12 -6.98
N ALA A 120 -5.72 -22.74 -6.23
CA ALA A 120 -7.00 -23.15 -6.80
C ALA A 120 -7.70 -21.91 -7.37
N ARG A 121 -7.73 -21.84 -8.70
CA ARG A 121 -8.28 -20.71 -9.43
C ARG A 121 -9.81 -20.72 -9.31
N ASP A 122 -10.35 -19.75 -8.59
CA ASP A 122 -11.79 -19.52 -8.45
C ASP A 122 -12.19 -18.36 -9.36
N GLU A 123 -12.66 -18.69 -10.56
CA GLU A 123 -13.08 -17.71 -11.58
C GLU A 123 -14.16 -16.75 -11.05
N GLN A 124 -15.06 -17.23 -10.19
CA GLN A 124 -16.12 -16.40 -9.63
C GLN A 124 -15.54 -15.36 -8.67
N ARG A 125 -14.60 -15.74 -7.80
CA ARG A 125 -13.92 -14.78 -6.91
C ARG A 125 -13.08 -13.78 -7.69
N ILE A 126 -12.37 -14.22 -8.73
CA ILE A 126 -11.60 -13.33 -9.61
C ILE A 126 -12.54 -12.31 -10.26
N HIS A 127 -13.68 -12.76 -10.80
CA HIS A 127 -14.66 -11.89 -11.41
C HIS A 127 -15.22 -10.86 -10.41
N ILE A 128 -15.59 -11.29 -9.20
CA ILE A 128 -16.06 -10.38 -8.15
C ILE A 128 -15.00 -9.34 -7.80
N ALA A 129 -13.73 -9.74 -7.63
CA ALA A 129 -12.65 -8.82 -7.31
C ALA A 129 -12.36 -7.82 -8.45
N ASP A 130 -12.40 -8.25 -9.71
CA ASP A 130 -12.24 -7.37 -10.87
C ASP A 130 -13.40 -6.38 -10.97
N THR A 131 -14.64 -6.83 -10.75
CA THR A 131 -15.82 -5.96 -10.69
C THR A 131 -15.70 -4.93 -9.57
N LEU A 132 -15.35 -5.35 -8.34
CA LEU A 132 -15.12 -4.43 -7.22
C LEU A 132 -14.04 -3.38 -7.53
N LEU A 133 -12.96 -3.78 -8.20
CA LEU A 133 -11.91 -2.86 -8.64
C LEU A 133 -12.43 -1.83 -9.65
N ARG A 134 -13.21 -2.26 -10.65
CA ARG A 134 -13.72 -1.40 -11.74
C ARG A 134 -14.85 -0.48 -11.30
N GLU A 135 -15.69 -0.94 -10.38
CA GLU A 135 -16.85 -0.20 -9.89
C GLU A 135 -16.50 0.79 -8.78
N HIS A 136 -15.33 0.65 -8.13
CA HIS A 136 -14.94 1.58 -7.08
C HIS A 136 -14.83 3.02 -7.62
N LYS A 137 -15.57 3.94 -7.01
CA LYS A 137 -15.57 5.36 -7.36
C LYS A 137 -14.94 6.21 -6.27
N PHE A 138 -14.27 7.27 -6.69
CA PHE A 138 -13.81 8.32 -5.81
C PHE A 138 -14.98 9.21 -5.38
N ASN A 139 -15.07 9.47 -4.08
CA ASN A 139 -16.00 10.44 -3.52
C ASN A 139 -15.20 11.54 -2.79
N PRO A 140 -15.11 12.76 -3.37
CA PRO A 140 -14.36 13.86 -2.78
C PRO A 140 -14.98 14.38 -1.47
N ASP A 141 -16.27 14.11 -1.21
CA ASP A 141 -16.96 14.59 -0.02
C ASP A 141 -16.68 13.72 1.22
N SER A 142 -16.18 12.49 1.02
CA SER A 142 -16.02 11.51 2.11
C SER A 142 -14.60 11.00 2.31
N THR A 143 -13.69 11.19 1.34
CA THR A 143 -12.32 10.62 1.38
C THR A 143 -11.32 11.56 0.71
N THR A 144 -10.04 11.46 1.06
CA THR A 144 -8.97 12.15 0.33
C THR A 144 -8.49 11.36 -0.89
N MET A 145 -7.76 12.01 -1.79
CA MET A 145 -7.18 11.34 -2.97
C MET A 145 -6.13 10.28 -2.56
N GLU A 146 -5.39 10.49 -1.46
CA GLU A 146 -4.43 9.52 -0.91
C GLU A 146 -5.13 8.24 -0.43
N GLU A 147 -6.25 8.39 0.27
CA GLU A 147 -7.07 7.27 0.74
C GLU A 147 -7.67 6.50 -0.43
N HIS A 148 -8.15 7.20 -1.46
CA HIS A 148 -8.64 6.58 -2.69
C HIS A 148 -7.55 5.81 -3.43
N GLU A 149 -6.36 6.40 -3.62
CA GLU A 149 -5.21 5.73 -4.24
C GLU A 149 -4.84 4.45 -3.46
N LYS A 150 -4.77 4.54 -2.13
CA LYS A 150 -4.50 3.39 -1.26
C LYS A 150 -5.57 2.31 -1.45
N LYS A 151 -6.84 2.68 -1.49
CA LYS A 151 -7.96 1.74 -1.69
C LYS A 151 -7.88 1.06 -3.06
N MET A 152 -7.62 1.80 -4.12
CA MET A 152 -7.46 1.27 -5.48
C MET A 152 -6.29 0.30 -5.59
N LYS A 153 -5.13 0.64 -5.01
CA LYS A 153 -3.96 -0.25 -4.95
C LYS A 153 -4.25 -1.54 -4.17
N ASN A 154 -5.00 -1.43 -3.08
CA ASN A 154 -5.42 -2.61 -2.31
C ASN A 154 -6.39 -3.51 -3.08
N LEU A 155 -7.35 -2.94 -3.81
CA LEU A 155 -8.25 -3.71 -4.68
C LEU A 155 -7.48 -4.42 -5.81
N LEU A 156 -6.52 -3.74 -6.43
CA LEU A 156 -5.64 -4.35 -7.42
C LEU A 156 -4.83 -5.51 -6.83
N LYS A 157 -4.27 -5.33 -5.63
CA LYS A 157 -3.54 -6.37 -4.90
C LYS A 157 -4.44 -7.59 -4.64
N GLN A 158 -5.69 -7.39 -4.19
CA GLN A 158 -6.65 -8.46 -3.96
C GLN A 158 -6.94 -9.24 -5.25
N LEU A 159 -7.14 -8.54 -6.37
CA LEU A 159 -7.33 -9.19 -7.67
C LEU A 159 -6.13 -10.06 -8.05
N HIS A 160 -4.91 -9.54 -7.91
CA HIS A 160 -3.68 -10.29 -8.23
C HIS A 160 -3.43 -11.48 -7.30
N ASN A 161 -3.82 -11.39 -6.04
CA ASN A 161 -3.74 -12.49 -5.07
C ASN A 161 -4.68 -13.65 -5.39
N LEU A 162 -5.78 -13.38 -6.09
CA LEU A 162 -6.71 -14.39 -6.60
C LEU A 162 -6.29 -14.95 -7.96
N GLY A 163 -5.18 -14.48 -8.54
CA GLY A 163 -4.72 -14.88 -9.87
C GLY A 163 -5.36 -14.10 -11.03
N GLY A 164 -6.11 -13.03 -10.72
CA GLY A 164 -6.63 -12.12 -11.73
C GLY A 164 -5.52 -11.30 -12.39
N THR A 165 -5.74 -10.94 -13.66
CA THR A 165 -4.78 -10.16 -14.45
C THR A 165 -5.27 -8.74 -14.64
N CYS A 166 -4.45 -7.75 -14.31
CA CYS A 166 -4.67 -6.35 -14.64
C CYS A 166 -3.30 -5.68 -14.77
N ASN A 167 -2.95 -5.27 -15.98
CA ASN A 167 -1.69 -4.58 -16.24
C ASN A 167 -1.81 -3.09 -15.89
N ASP A 168 -0.68 -2.39 -15.81
CA ASP A 168 -0.67 -1.00 -15.35
C ASP A 168 -1.47 -0.05 -16.26
N TYR A 169 -1.49 -0.30 -17.57
CA TYR A 169 -2.30 0.48 -18.52
C TYR A 169 -3.80 0.28 -18.30
N GLN A 170 -4.25 -0.96 -18.08
CA GLN A 170 -5.64 -1.26 -17.73
C GLN A 170 -5.99 -0.62 -16.39
N PHE A 171 -5.12 -0.73 -15.39
CA PHE A 171 -5.32 -0.11 -14.09
C PHE A 171 -5.40 1.41 -14.19
N ARG A 172 -4.57 2.06 -15.03
CA ARG A 172 -4.68 3.49 -15.34
C ARG A 172 -6.07 3.85 -15.85
N MET A 173 -6.60 3.10 -16.82
CA MET A 173 -7.95 3.36 -17.35
C MET A 173 -9.03 3.20 -16.28
N ILE A 174 -8.89 2.22 -15.38
CA ILE A 174 -9.79 2.02 -14.25
C ILE A 174 -9.72 3.20 -13.26
N VAL A 175 -8.53 3.71 -12.96
CA VAL A 175 -8.32 4.89 -12.10
C VAL A 175 -8.92 6.16 -12.72
N ILE A 176 -8.80 6.35 -14.03
CA ILE A 176 -9.45 7.48 -14.70
C ILE A 176 -10.97 7.34 -14.62
N ALA A 177 -11.49 6.12 -14.85
CA ALA A 177 -12.91 5.83 -14.78
C ALA A 177 -13.48 5.83 -13.35
N SER A 178 -12.65 5.79 -12.30
CA SER A 178 -13.12 5.86 -10.91
C SER A 178 -13.52 7.28 -10.50
N MET A 179 -13.15 8.29 -11.28
CA MET A 179 -13.46 9.68 -10.97
C MET A 179 -14.98 9.95 -11.05
N PRO A 180 -15.51 10.87 -10.22
CA PRO A 180 -16.93 11.20 -10.24
C PRO A 180 -17.32 11.86 -11.57
N GLU A 181 -18.59 11.73 -11.96
CA GLU A 181 -19.10 12.27 -13.24
C GLU A 181 -18.89 13.79 -13.34
N SER A 182 -18.94 14.51 -12.21
CA SER A 182 -18.66 15.96 -12.15
C SER A 182 -17.24 16.34 -12.58
N TRP A 183 -16.32 15.37 -12.65
CA TRP A 183 -14.92 15.58 -13.02
C TRP A 183 -14.60 15.10 -14.44
N LYS A 184 -15.60 14.62 -15.19
CA LYS A 184 -15.42 13.98 -16.50
C LYS A 184 -14.61 14.81 -17.49
N ASP A 185 -14.92 16.10 -17.61
CA ASP A 185 -14.22 16.99 -18.55
C ASP A 185 -12.73 17.19 -18.21
N TYR A 186 -12.38 17.11 -16.92
CA TYR A 186 -11.00 17.24 -16.46
C TYR A 186 -10.19 15.97 -16.74
N VAL A 187 -10.84 14.80 -16.75
CA VAL A 187 -10.15 13.51 -16.89
C VAL A 187 -10.09 12.99 -18.32
N LEU A 188 -10.60 13.76 -19.30
CA LEU A 188 -10.50 13.44 -20.73
C LEU A 188 -9.05 13.36 -21.21
N ASN A 189 -8.16 14.21 -20.68
CA ASN A 189 -6.79 14.39 -21.17
C ASN A 189 -5.73 14.14 -20.10
N VAL A 190 -5.88 13.07 -19.30
CA VAL A 190 -4.89 12.70 -18.29
C VAL A 190 -3.55 12.33 -18.96
N PRO A 191 -2.44 13.01 -18.65
CA PRO A 191 -1.16 12.79 -19.30
C PRO A 191 -0.51 11.46 -18.88
N GLY A 192 0.41 10.97 -19.73
CA GLY A 192 1.20 9.75 -19.47
C GLY A 192 0.42 8.45 -19.71
N ILE A 193 1.16 7.34 -19.65
CA ILE A 193 0.65 5.99 -19.99
C ILE A 193 0.53 5.06 -18.77
N TYR A 194 1.08 5.45 -17.62
CA TYR A 194 1.11 4.64 -16.40
C TYR A 194 0.10 5.13 -15.36
N SER A 195 -0.33 4.23 -14.47
CA SER A 195 -1.25 4.55 -13.38
C SER A 195 -0.68 5.62 -12.43
N THR A 196 0.64 5.64 -12.22
CA THR A 196 1.32 6.67 -11.42
C THR A 196 1.16 8.08 -12.00
N ASN A 197 1.16 8.22 -13.33
CA ASN A 197 0.91 9.50 -13.97
C ASN A 197 -0.53 9.98 -13.72
N ALA A 198 -1.50 9.05 -13.80
CA ALA A 198 -2.89 9.35 -13.51
C ALA A 198 -3.08 9.80 -12.06
N PHE A 199 -2.56 9.06 -11.07
CA PHE A 199 -2.65 9.48 -9.67
C PHE A 199 -1.98 10.83 -9.43
N THR A 200 -0.79 11.06 -10.00
CA THR A 200 -0.09 12.36 -9.88
C THR A 200 -0.96 13.51 -10.41
N TYR A 201 -1.63 13.31 -11.54
CA TYR A 201 -2.53 14.30 -12.12
C TYR A 201 -3.77 14.52 -11.23
N LEU A 202 -4.40 13.44 -10.77
CA LEU A 202 -5.61 13.48 -9.97
C LEU A 202 -5.38 14.11 -8.58
N HIS A 203 -4.22 13.89 -7.97
CA HIS A 203 -3.79 14.57 -6.74
C HIS A 203 -3.76 16.08 -6.92
N ARG A 204 -3.16 16.56 -8.02
CA ARG A 204 -3.11 18.00 -8.31
C ARG A 204 -4.51 18.57 -8.55
N LEU A 205 -5.35 17.85 -9.30
CA LEU A 205 -6.74 18.24 -9.55
C LEU A 205 -7.56 18.33 -8.26
N TYR A 206 -7.39 17.35 -7.37
CA TYR A 206 -8.04 17.34 -6.06
C TYR A 206 -7.63 18.56 -5.22
N LEU A 207 -6.33 18.86 -5.13
CA LEU A 207 -5.83 20.02 -4.39
C LEU A 207 -6.34 21.34 -4.95
N ASP A 208 -6.43 21.49 -6.28
CA ASP A 208 -7.00 22.67 -6.93
C ASP A 208 -8.49 22.86 -6.54
N LYS A 209 -9.27 21.77 -6.61
CA LYS A 209 -10.70 21.80 -6.26
C LYS A 209 -10.95 22.07 -4.77
N VAL A 210 -10.21 21.42 -3.88
CA VAL A 210 -10.32 21.64 -2.43
C VAL A 210 -9.80 23.03 -2.03
N GLY A 211 -8.74 23.52 -2.68
CA GLY A 211 -8.24 24.88 -2.50
C GLY A 211 -9.25 25.94 -2.92
N CYS A 212 -9.93 25.75 -4.06
CA CYS A 212 -10.99 26.65 -4.50
C CYS A 212 -12.21 26.67 -3.55
N THR A 213 -12.56 25.56 -2.91
CA THR A 213 -13.65 25.54 -1.93
C THR A 213 -13.35 26.36 -0.67
N HIS A 214 -12.08 26.52 -0.28
CA HIS A 214 -11.69 27.40 0.81
C HIS A 214 -11.63 28.89 0.38
N SER A 215 -11.29 29.17 -0.88
CA SER A 215 -11.25 30.55 -1.40
C SER A 215 -12.63 31.20 -1.51
N SER A 216 -13.72 30.43 -1.59
CA SER A 216 -15.08 30.99 -1.60
C SER A 216 -15.45 31.68 -0.28
N GLY A 217 -14.78 31.33 0.84
CA GLY A 217 -14.92 32.04 2.12
C GLY A 217 -14.24 33.40 2.12
N ASP A 218 -13.11 33.53 1.41
CA ASP A 218 -12.36 34.78 1.32
C ASP A 218 -13.09 35.83 0.47
N ASP A 219 -13.82 35.42 -0.57
CA ASP A 219 -14.64 36.35 -1.35
C ASP A 219 -15.85 36.86 -0.56
N TYR A 220 -16.48 36.04 0.29
CA TYR A 220 -17.50 36.51 1.23
C TYR A 220 -16.94 37.52 2.26
N ILE A 221 -15.72 37.29 2.75
CA ILE A 221 -15.04 38.22 3.66
C ILE A 221 -14.67 39.52 2.94
N LYS A 222 -14.15 39.45 1.71
CA LYS A 222 -13.85 40.62 0.87
C LYS A 222 -15.11 41.44 0.56
N ASP A 223 -16.22 40.79 0.24
CA ASP A 223 -17.50 41.45 -0.02
C ASP A 223 -18.05 42.14 1.23
N LYS A 224 -17.93 41.51 2.41
CA LYS A 224 -18.28 42.14 3.69
C LYS A 224 -17.40 43.34 4.02
N VAL A 225 -16.10 43.24 3.77
CA VAL A 225 -15.15 44.33 4.00
C VAL A 225 -15.45 45.49 3.04
N ALA A 226 -15.70 45.22 1.77
CA ALA A 226 -16.08 46.22 0.78
C ALA A 226 -17.40 46.92 1.17
N ALA A 227 -18.41 46.17 1.62
CA ALA A 227 -19.67 46.72 2.08
C ALA A 227 -19.51 47.60 3.34
N LEU A 228 -18.69 47.18 4.31
CA LEU A 228 -18.40 47.97 5.51
C LEU A 228 -17.64 49.26 5.20
N VAL A 229 -16.67 49.21 4.28
CA VAL A 229 -15.93 50.39 3.81
C VAL A 229 -16.87 51.35 3.10
N ALA A 230 -17.76 50.86 2.22
CA ALA A 230 -18.75 51.69 1.54
C ALA A 230 -19.74 52.34 2.53
N GLN A 231 -20.19 51.59 3.55
CA GLN A 231 -21.06 52.13 4.60
C GLN A 231 -20.34 53.20 5.42
N HIS A 232 -19.08 53.00 5.78
CA HIS A 232 -18.30 53.99 6.52
C HIS A 232 -18.09 55.28 5.71
N LEU A 233 -17.78 55.16 4.41
CA LEU A 233 -17.65 56.30 3.50
C LEU A 233 -18.98 57.05 3.32
N ALA A 234 -20.10 56.34 3.19
CA ALA A 234 -21.43 56.96 3.10
C ALA A 234 -21.83 57.69 4.40
N THR A 235 -21.46 57.14 5.56
CA THR A 235 -21.75 57.74 6.87
C THR A 235 -20.91 59.00 7.11
N HIS A 236 -19.65 59.01 6.66
CA HIS A 236 -18.80 60.20 6.69
C HIS A 236 -19.28 61.29 5.72
N ALA A 237 -19.77 60.92 4.53
CA ALA A 237 -20.34 61.87 3.57
C ALA A 237 -21.67 62.50 4.06
N ALA A 238 -22.52 61.73 4.75
CA ALA A 238 -23.75 62.23 5.36
C ALA A 238 -23.49 63.16 6.56
N SER A 239 -22.35 62.99 7.25
CA SER A 239 -21.95 63.83 8.38
C SER A 239 -21.44 65.22 7.96
N THR A 240 -21.14 65.41 6.67
CA THR A 240 -20.67 66.69 6.11
C THR A 240 -21.78 67.58 5.55
N SER A 241 -23.05 67.18 5.63
CA SER A 241 -24.19 67.98 5.14
C SER A 241 -25.22 68.33 6.22
N SER A 242 -24.98 69.49 6.87
CA SER A 242 -25.97 70.50 7.37
C SER A 242 -26.59 70.34 8.77
N PRO A 243 -27.09 71.44 9.43
CA PRO A 243 -26.89 72.88 9.21
C PRO A 243 -26.46 73.69 10.47
N ASN A 244 -25.82 74.84 10.20
CA ASN A 244 -25.79 76.11 10.95
C ASN A 244 -26.45 76.13 12.36
N VAL A 245 -25.64 76.03 13.42
CA VAL A 245 -26.03 76.38 14.80
C VAL A 245 -25.41 77.72 15.18
N LYS A 246 -26.28 78.64 15.61
CA LYS A 246 -25.98 80.00 16.08
C LYS A 246 -24.93 80.00 17.21
N ARG A 247 -23.90 80.83 16.99
CA ARG A 247 -23.09 81.61 17.95
C ARG A 247 -23.31 81.34 19.44
N GLU A 248 -22.22 80.93 20.10
CA GLU A 248 -21.76 81.57 21.33
C GLU A 248 -20.22 81.57 21.36
N ARG A 249 -19.61 82.76 21.43
CA ARG A 249 -18.15 82.93 21.49
C ARG A 249 -17.72 82.81 22.95
N HIS A 250 -16.89 81.82 23.26
CA HIS A 250 -15.96 81.92 24.38
C HIS A 250 -14.53 81.94 23.83
N ILE A 251 -13.96 83.14 23.84
CA ILE A 251 -12.52 83.36 23.66
C ILE A 251 -11.86 82.94 24.97
N CYS A 252 -10.92 81.99 24.93
CA CYS A 252 -9.87 81.88 25.93
C CYS A 252 -8.56 81.46 25.24
N SER A 253 -7.53 82.22 25.57
CA SER A 253 -6.24 82.32 24.89
C SER A 253 -5.30 81.15 25.17
N ASN A 254 -4.44 80.84 24.19
CA ASN A 254 -3.32 79.90 24.32
C ASN A 254 -2.32 80.35 25.40
N PRO A 255 -1.86 79.45 26.29
CA PRO A 255 -0.56 79.59 26.91
C PRO A 255 0.55 79.03 26.00
N VAL A 256 1.66 79.77 25.97
CA VAL A 256 2.85 79.57 25.13
C VAL A 256 3.64 78.33 25.55
N CYS A 257 4.11 77.54 24.57
CA CYS A 257 5.04 76.43 24.78
C CYS A 257 6.46 76.95 25.11
N PRO A 258 7.12 76.45 26.16
CA PRO A 258 8.55 76.72 26.35
C PRO A 258 9.40 75.82 25.44
N THR A 259 10.24 76.45 24.63
CA THR A 259 11.32 75.80 23.88
C THR A 259 12.63 75.78 24.69
N LYS A 260 13.27 74.61 24.64
CA LYS A 260 14.62 74.21 25.11
C LYS A 260 14.79 73.96 26.61
#